data_AF-A0A6A6I953-F1
#
_entry.id   AF-A0A6A6I953-F1
#
_cell.length_a   1.000
_cell.length_b   1.000
_cell.length_c   1.000
_cell.angle_alpha   90.00
_cell.angle_beta   90.00
_cell.angle_gamma   90.00
#
_symmetry.space_group_name_H-M   'P 1'
#
loop_
_entity.id
_entity.type
_entity.pdbx_description
1 polymer ?
#
loop_
_entity_poly.entity_id
_entity_poly.type
_entity_poly.pdbx_seq_one_letter_code
_entity_poly.pdbx_strand_id
1 'polypeptide(L)'
;MQLPIEIREMIWEEAIRGMRYLIDSTRGRYGHHSLDAVEIRQYDEGREHRPRFLPSVCLVSKSTMAEAVAVFIRNSTFMVSSIGGNRFLEAFLTRHNSFPNIRSLRFDFFDCFPEGYEENADLALAAKCTGLATIQFTFHSSKLIHWVLEDGDDYDEDGLTSLARPVEQLVERYKLRQLLECKKLDKVIWQRKGYHYDGAEVALQNLGTWVKDQFAEKKRIITNVYP
;
A
#
# COMPACT_ATOMS: atom_id res chain seq x y z
N MET A 1 13.56 31.33 -21.09
CA MET A 1 14.05 30.01 -21.54
C MET A 1 13.56 28.97 -20.55
N GLN A 2 12.79 27.98 -20.99
CA GLN A 2 12.25 26.93 -20.12
C GLN A 2 13.20 25.73 -20.16
N LEU A 3 13.57 25.20 -19.00
CA LEU A 3 14.42 24.01 -18.90
C LEU A 3 13.65 22.76 -19.37
N PRO A 4 14.34 21.73 -19.92
CA PRO A 4 13.73 20.43 -20.19
C PRO A 4 13.02 19.85 -18.97
N ILE A 5 11.98 19.03 -19.18
CA ILE A 5 11.15 18.49 -18.09
C ILE A 5 11.99 17.63 -17.14
N GLU A 6 12.92 16.86 -17.68
CA GLU A 6 13.80 15.96 -16.94
C GLU A 6 14.68 16.75 -15.95
N ILE A 7 15.26 17.87 -16.42
CA ILE A 7 16.09 18.74 -15.58
C ILE A 7 15.26 19.40 -14.48
N ARG A 8 14.03 19.84 -14.78
CA ARG A 8 13.12 20.40 -13.77
C ARG A 8 12.74 19.37 -12.72
N GLU A 9 12.43 18.14 -13.12
CA GLU A 9 12.10 17.07 -12.18
C GLU A 9 13.29 16.71 -11.28
N MET A 10 14.52 16.65 -11.83
CA MET A 10 15.73 16.45 -11.02
C MET A 10 15.94 17.55 -9.98
N ILE A 11 15.72 18.82 -10.35
CA ILE A 11 15.80 19.95 -9.41
C ILE A 11 14.79 19.78 -8.28
N TRP A 12 13.54 19.40 -8.61
CA TRP A 12 12.51 19.19 -7.61
C TRP A 12 12.82 17.99 -6.70
N GLU A 13 13.29 16.89 -7.27
CA GLU A 13 13.68 15.71 -6.50
C GLU A 13 14.76 16.07 -5.48
N GLU A 14 15.81 16.77 -5.91
CA GLU A 14 16.90 17.17 -5.02
C GLU A 14 16.44 18.17 -3.95
N ALA A 15 15.58 19.13 -4.32
CA ALA A 15 14.99 20.06 -3.39
C ALA A 15 14.13 19.36 -2.33
N ILE A 16 13.41 18.29 -2.70
CA ILE A 16 12.52 17.53 -1.81
C ILE A 16 13.30 16.53 -0.94
N ARG A 17 14.36 15.92 -1.46
CA ARG A 17 15.08 14.80 -0.82
C ARG A 17 15.56 15.13 0.61
N GLY A 18 15.97 16.37 0.86
CA GLY A 18 16.42 16.84 2.17
C GLY A 18 15.31 17.40 3.10
N MET A 19 14.07 17.49 2.63
CA MET A 19 12.98 18.06 3.42
C MET A 19 12.39 17.05 4.39
N ARG A 20 12.11 17.51 5.60
CA ARG A 20 11.28 16.78 6.57
C ARG A 20 9.83 17.19 6.38
N TYR A 21 8.92 16.23 6.38
CA TYR A 21 7.51 16.53 6.50
C TYR A 21 7.03 16.27 7.93
N LEU A 22 6.01 17.02 8.35
CA LEU A 22 5.44 16.92 9.68
C LEU A 22 4.37 15.82 9.66
N ILE A 23 4.56 14.78 10.46
CA ILE A 23 3.48 13.87 10.83
C ILE A 23 2.87 14.39 12.14
N ASP A 24 1.56 14.59 12.16
CA ASP A 24 0.84 14.96 13.38
C ASP A 24 0.51 13.68 14.15
N SER A 25 1.55 12.99 14.61
CA SER A 25 1.34 11.77 15.37
C SER A 25 0.73 12.13 16.72
N THR A 26 -0.27 11.36 17.15
CA THR A 26 -0.84 11.43 18.51
C THR A 26 0.20 11.17 19.61
N ARG A 27 1.45 10.82 19.24
CA ARG A 27 2.59 10.52 20.12
C ARG A 27 3.70 11.59 20.09
N GLY A 28 3.50 12.73 19.42
CA GLY A 28 4.45 13.84 19.36
C GLY A 28 4.86 14.25 17.93
N ARG A 29 5.49 15.43 17.81
CA ARG A 29 6.00 15.95 16.53
C ARG A 29 7.36 15.37 16.22
N TYR A 30 7.40 14.26 15.50
CA TYR A 30 8.62 13.73 14.91
C TYR A 30 8.65 14.09 13.42
N GLY A 31 9.79 14.59 12.94
CA GLY A 31 9.99 14.86 11.52
C GLY A 31 10.39 13.58 10.82
N HIS A 32 9.59 13.14 9.85
CA HIS A 32 9.91 12.00 9.01
C HIS A 32 10.75 12.44 7.80
N HIS A 33 11.62 11.55 7.34
CA HIS A 33 12.42 11.79 6.16
C HIS A 33 11.61 11.43 4.91
N SER A 34 11.93 12.04 3.78
CA SER A 34 11.32 11.78 2.47
C SER A 34 11.34 10.29 2.03
N LEU A 35 12.22 9.49 2.64
CA LEU A 35 12.33 8.05 2.42
C LEU A 35 11.30 7.22 3.21
N ASP A 36 10.72 7.79 4.28
CA ASP A 36 9.69 7.14 5.07
C ASP A 36 8.35 7.18 4.31
N ALA A 37 7.55 6.13 4.46
CA ALA A 37 6.23 6.10 3.85
C ALA A 37 5.34 7.22 4.40
N VAL A 38 4.66 7.94 3.50
CA VAL A 38 3.71 8.99 3.84
C VAL A 38 2.47 8.34 4.46
N GLU A 39 2.32 8.49 5.78
CA GLU A 39 1.20 7.91 6.51
C GLU A 39 -0.09 8.73 6.33
N ILE A 40 -1.11 8.15 5.69
CA ILE A 40 -2.37 8.85 5.37
C ILE A 40 -3.43 8.74 6.48
N ARG A 41 -3.19 7.90 7.50
CA ARG A 41 -4.13 7.64 8.62
C ARG A 41 -4.65 8.89 9.34
N GLN A 42 -3.91 9.99 9.31
CA GLN A 42 -4.21 11.20 10.08
C GLN A 42 -5.01 12.25 9.28
N TYR A 43 -5.40 11.93 8.05
CA TYR A 43 -6.01 12.88 7.12
C TYR A 43 -7.48 12.54 6.83
N ASP A 44 -8.20 12.00 7.83
CA ASP A 44 -9.56 11.49 7.64
C ASP A 44 -10.54 12.57 7.13
N GLU A 45 -10.32 13.86 7.42
CA GLU A 45 -11.17 14.96 6.92
C GLU A 45 -10.43 16.28 6.66
N GLY A 46 -10.62 16.82 5.45
CA GLY A 46 -10.27 18.18 5.04
C GLY A 46 -8.76 18.43 4.89
N ARG A 47 -8.41 19.25 3.89
CA ARG A 47 -7.03 19.68 3.52
C ARG A 47 -6.36 18.84 2.43
N GLU A 48 -7.13 18.14 1.61
CA GLU A 48 -6.68 17.55 0.35
C GLU A 48 -6.06 18.61 -0.60
N HIS A 49 -6.37 19.89 -0.42
CA HIS A 49 -5.73 20.98 -1.17
C HIS A 49 -4.29 21.30 -0.73
N ARG A 50 -3.98 21.09 0.55
CA ARG A 50 -2.67 21.39 1.18
C ARG A 50 -2.41 20.43 2.35
N PRO A 51 -2.19 19.13 2.06
CA PRO A 51 -1.84 18.18 3.11
C PRO A 51 -0.55 18.61 3.81
N ARG A 52 -0.46 18.34 5.12
CA ARG A 52 0.74 18.65 5.91
C ARG A 52 1.95 17.79 5.54
N PHE A 53 1.73 16.65 4.89
CA PHE A 53 2.83 15.84 4.35
C PHE A 53 3.49 16.46 3.11
N LEU A 54 2.86 17.45 2.45
CA LEU A 54 3.49 18.08 1.30
C LEU A 54 4.71 18.91 1.75
N PRO A 55 5.87 18.72 1.10
CA PRO A 55 7.03 19.58 1.33
C PRO A 55 6.68 21.06 1.12
N SER A 56 7.23 21.94 1.94
CA SER A 56 6.93 23.38 1.88
C SER A 56 7.28 23.99 0.51
N VAL A 57 8.28 23.44 -0.18
CA VAL A 57 8.62 23.86 -1.55
C VAL A 57 7.45 23.68 -2.52
N CYS A 58 6.64 22.63 -2.36
CA CYS A 58 5.45 22.41 -3.17
C CYS A 58 4.37 23.48 -2.95
N LEU A 59 4.46 24.28 -1.87
CA LEU A 59 3.46 25.26 -1.48
C LEU A 59 3.84 26.70 -1.82
N VAL A 60 5.03 26.94 -2.38
CA VAL A 60 5.57 28.28 -2.66
C VAL A 60 4.71 29.06 -3.66
N SER A 61 4.26 28.40 -4.73
CA SER A 61 3.42 29.01 -5.76
C SER A 61 2.52 27.98 -6.44
N LYS A 62 1.47 28.42 -7.15
CA LYS A 62 0.62 27.53 -7.95
C LYS A 62 1.42 26.80 -9.05
N SER A 63 2.37 27.49 -9.68
CA SER A 63 3.23 26.90 -10.72
C SER A 63 4.15 25.84 -10.13
N THR A 64 4.79 26.14 -8.99
CA THR A 64 5.65 25.19 -8.28
C THR A 64 4.85 23.97 -7.84
N MET A 65 3.65 24.17 -7.29
CA MET A 65 2.77 23.08 -6.88
C MET A 65 2.44 22.13 -8.04
N ALA A 66 2.15 22.67 -9.23
CA ALA A 66 1.80 21.85 -10.39
C ALA A 66 2.93 20.91 -10.83
N GLU A 67 4.19 21.31 -10.66
CA GLU A 67 5.35 20.49 -11.03
C GLU A 67 5.85 19.62 -9.86
N ALA A 68 6.10 20.23 -8.71
CA ALA A 68 6.77 19.58 -7.58
C ALA A 68 5.91 18.51 -6.92
N VAL A 69 4.57 18.65 -6.91
CA VAL A 69 3.68 17.63 -6.34
C VAL A 69 3.75 16.31 -7.10
N ALA A 70 3.84 16.37 -8.44
CA ALA A 70 3.96 15.16 -9.26
C ALA A 70 5.26 14.41 -8.96
N VAL A 71 6.37 15.15 -8.82
CA VAL A 71 7.68 14.60 -8.45
C VAL A 71 7.66 14.02 -7.04
N PHE A 72 7.08 14.73 -6.07
CA PHE A 72 6.91 14.24 -4.70
C PHE A 72 6.15 12.92 -4.68
N ILE A 73 4.98 12.86 -5.32
CA ILE A 73 4.12 11.66 -5.36
C ILE A 73 4.86 10.47 -5.96
N ARG A 74 5.63 10.70 -7.04
CA ARG A 74 6.36 9.64 -7.73
C ARG A 74 7.46 9.01 -6.92
N ASN A 75 8.12 9.82 -6.09
CA ASN A 75 9.24 9.39 -5.26
C ASN A 75 8.81 8.98 -3.84
N SER A 76 7.51 9.03 -3.54
CA SER A 76 6.97 8.67 -2.23
C SER A 76 6.34 7.28 -2.23
N THR A 77 6.39 6.59 -1.08
CA THR A 77 5.50 5.47 -0.79
C THR A 77 4.34 5.99 0.04
N PHE A 78 3.10 5.73 -0.38
CA PHE A 78 1.92 6.13 0.39
C PHE A 78 1.41 4.94 1.20
N MET A 79 1.32 5.12 2.52
CA MET A 79 0.80 4.11 3.43
C MET A 79 -0.64 4.45 3.81
N VAL A 80 -1.56 3.54 3.47
CA VAL A 80 -2.97 3.59 3.81
C VAL A 80 -3.26 2.53 4.87
N SER A 81 -3.99 2.92 5.91
CA SER A 81 -4.28 2.06 7.07
C SER A 81 -5.67 2.30 7.65
N SER A 82 -6.53 3.03 6.93
CA SER A 82 -7.92 3.29 7.27
C SER A 82 -8.75 3.57 6.02
N ILE A 83 -10.07 3.33 6.11
CA ILE A 83 -11.02 3.70 5.05
C ILE A 83 -11.01 5.22 4.80
N GLY A 84 -10.91 6.02 5.85
CA GLY A 84 -10.79 7.48 5.75
C GLY A 84 -9.52 7.90 4.99
N GLY A 85 -8.39 7.26 5.30
CA GLY A 85 -7.13 7.52 4.59
C GLY A 85 -7.16 7.12 3.12
N ASN A 86 -7.86 6.03 2.77
CA ASN A 86 -8.09 5.64 1.38
C ASN A 86 -8.86 6.74 0.62
N ARG A 87 -10.00 7.19 1.18
CA ARG A 87 -10.83 8.26 0.61
C ARG A 87 -10.05 9.58 0.47
N PHE A 88 -9.27 9.94 1.48
CA PHE A 88 -8.44 11.14 1.44
C PHE A 88 -7.41 11.06 0.30
N LEU A 89 -6.67 9.95 0.21
CA LEU A 89 -5.66 9.78 -0.84
C LEU A 89 -6.30 9.82 -2.22
N GLU A 90 -7.44 9.19 -2.41
CA GLU A 90 -8.19 9.25 -3.67
C GLU A 90 -8.59 10.70 -4.04
N ALA A 91 -9.14 11.45 -3.09
CA ALA A 91 -9.54 12.85 -3.31
C ALA A 91 -8.33 13.73 -3.64
N PHE A 92 -7.22 13.56 -2.91
CA PHE A 92 -5.95 14.24 -3.17
C PHE A 92 -5.43 13.96 -4.58
N LEU A 93 -5.38 12.69 -4.99
CA LEU A 93 -4.88 12.29 -6.32
C LEU A 93 -5.79 12.76 -7.44
N THR A 94 -7.11 12.72 -7.25
CA THR A 94 -8.10 13.23 -8.21
C THR A 94 -7.91 14.72 -8.45
N ARG A 95 -7.77 15.50 -7.37
CA ARG A 95 -7.58 16.96 -7.45
C ARG A 95 -6.32 17.34 -8.22
N HIS A 96 -5.24 16.59 -8.05
CA HIS A 96 -3.96 16.85 -8.68
C HIS A 96 -3.75 16.06 -9.98
N ASN A 97 -4.77 15.35 -10.48
CA ASN A 97 -4.69 14.45 -11.64
C ASN A 97 -3.43 13.56 -11.61
N SER A 98 -3.14 12.99 -10.43
CA SER A 98 -1.83 12.42 -10.11
C SER A 98 -1.82 10.91 -9.91
N PHE A 99 -2.91 10.20 -10.21
CA PHE A 99 -2.92 8.74 -10.24
C PHE A 99 -1.79 8.11 -11.07
N PRO A 100 -1.38 8.65 -12.24
CA PRO A 100 -0.24 8.10 -13.01
C PRO A 100 1.13 8.27 -12.33
N ASN A 101 1.21 9.14 -11.32
CA ASN A 101 2.44 9.43 -10.61
C ASN A 101 2.69 8.47 -9.44
N ILE A 102 1.66 7.84 -8.86
CA ILE A 102 1.85 6.86 -7.77
C ILE A 102 2.69 5.69 -8.27
N ARG A 103 3.82 5.41 -7.60
CA ARG A 103 4.69 4.26 -7.88
C ARG A 103 4.63 3.18 -6.82
N SER A 104 4.34 3.55 -5.57
CA SER A 104 4.39 2.64 -4.43
C SER A 104 3.22 2.89 -3.48
N LEU A 105 2.47 1.83 -3.17
CA LEU A 105 1.40 1.81 -2.18
C LEU A 105 1.67 0.76 -1.11
N ARG A 106 1.31 1.06 0.14
CA ARG A 106 1.39 0.14 1.27
C ARG A 106 0.07 0.13 2.03
N PHE A 107 -0.52 -1.04 2.20
CA PHE A 107 -1.76 -1.24 2.95
C PHE A 107 -1.47 -1.98 4.26
N ASP A 108 -1.46 -1.24 5.37
CA ASP A 108 -0.95 -1.75 6.65
C ASP A 108 -1.95 -2.60 7.46
N PHE A 109 -3.21 -2.56 7.05
CA PHE A 109 -4.30 -3.32 7.63
C PHE A 109 -5.21 -3.87 6.52
N PHE A 110 -4.60 -4.44 5.48
CA PHE A 110 -5.32 -4.89 4.29
C PHE A 110 -6.36 -5.97 4.60
N ASP A 111 -6.12 -6.78 5.63
CA ASP A 111 -7.06 -7.82 6.08
C ASP A 111 -8.21 -7.30 6.95
N CYS A 112 -8.16 -6.05 7.42
CA CYS A 112 -9.23 -5.40 8.19
C CYS A 112 -10.37 -4.92 7.28
N PHE A 113 -10.73 -5.76 6.32
CA PHE A 113 -11.84 -5.56 5.42
C PHE A 113 -13.14 -6.00 6.12
N PRO A 114 -14.12 -5.10 6.31
CA PRO A 114 -15.36 -5.46 7.00
C PRO A 114 -16.13 -6.52 6.21
N GLU A 115 -16.74 -7.48 6.92
CA GLU A 115 -17.53 -8.53 6.27
C GLU A 115 -18.78 -7.93 5.61
N GLY A 116 -19.14 -8.45 4.44
CA GLY A 116 -20.31 -7.97 3.67
C GLY A 116 -20.04 -6.78 2.75
N TYR A 117 -18.81 -6.26 2.66
CA TYR A 117 -18.45 -5.29 1.64
C TYR A 117 -18.14 -5.97 0.31
N GLU A 118 -18.81 -5.56 -0.76
CA GLU A 118 -18.63 -6.15 -2.09
C GLU A 118 -17.32 -5.71 -2.77
N GLU A 119 -16.82 -4.52 -2.41
CA GLU A 119 -15.67 -3.88 -3.05
C GLU A 119 -14.52 -3.63 -2.06
N ASN A 120 -13.32 -4.10 -2.42
CA ASN A 120 -12.10 -3.75 -1.70
C ASN A 120 -11.59 -2.37 -2.13
N ALA A 121 -11.90 -1.34 -1.34
CA ALA A 121 -11.51 0.04 -1.64
C ALA A 121 -9.98 0.24 -1.80
N ASP A 122 -9.15 -0.55 -1.12
CA ASP A 122 -7.69 -0.49 -1.25
C ASP A 122 -7.24 -0.94 -2.64
N LEU A 123 -7.78 -2.05 -3.14
CA LEU A 123 -7.49 -2.52 -4.49
C LEU A 123 -8.14 -1.64 -5.57
N ALA A 124 -9.34 -1.11 -5.33
CA ALA A 124 -9.98 -0.16 -6.24
C ALA A 124 -9.13 1.12 -6.41
N LEU A 125 -8.54 1.62 -5.32
CA LEU A 125 -7.59 2.73 -5.37
C LEU A 125 -6.30 2.35 -6.12
N ALA A 126 -5.76 1.16 -5.87
CA ALA A 126 -4.58 0.65 -6.55
C ALA A 126 -4.78 0.54 -8.07
N ALA A 127 -5.95 0.03 -8.51
CA ALA A 127 -6.29 -0.10 -9.93
C ALA A 127 -6.37 1.26 -10.65
N LYS A 128 -6.84 2.32 -9.96
CA LYS A 128 -6.84 3.70 -10.50
C LYS A 128 -5.42 4.24 -10.69
N CYS A 129 -4.46 3.80 -9.87
CA CYS A 129 -3.06 4.21 -9.94
C CYS A 129 -2.34 3.55 -11.13
N THR A 130 -2.57 4.04 -12.35
CA THR A 130 -1.96 3.51 -13.59
C THR A 130 -0.42 3.53 -13.60
N GLY A 131 0.18 4.29 -12.70
CA GLY A 131 1.61 4.36 -12.48
C GLY A 131 2.21 3.31 -11.54
N LEU A 132 1.37 2.56 -10.82
CA LEU A 132 1.75 1.73 -9.69
C LEU A 132 2.70 0.62 -10.13
N ALA A 133 3.87 0.57 -9.51
CA ALA A 133 4.90 -0.44 -9.77
C ALA A 133 5.00 -1.42 -8.59
N THR A 134 5.06 -0.90 -7.36
CA THR A 134 5.16 -1.70 -6.14
C THR A 134 3.91 -1.57 -5.28
N ILE A 135 3.44 -2.70 -4.75
CA ILE A 135 2.38 -2.73 -3.74
C ILE A 135 2.80 -3.62 -2.58
N GLN A 136 2.51 -3.18 -1.36
CA GLN A 136 2.73 -3.95 -0.15
C GLN A 136 1.40 -4.19 0.58
N PHE A 137 1.16 -5.43 0.97
CA PHE A 137 0.02 -5.84 1.78
C PHE A 137 0.50 -6.35 3.13
N THR A 138 -0.05 -5.80 4.20
CA THR A 138 0.17 -6.30 5.56
C THR A 138 -1.08 -7.04 6.03
N PHE A 139 -0.92 -8.30 6.40
CA PHE A 139 -1.97 -9.17 6.93
C PHE A 139 -1.74 -9.50 8.41
N HIS A 140 -2.78 -9.47 9.23
CA HIS A 140 -2.75 -10.15 10.52
C HIS A 140 -2.67 -11.66 10.33
N SER A 141 -1.74 -12.33 11.03
CA SER A 141 -1.52 -13.78 10.90
C SER A 141 -2.79 -14.59 11.18
N SER A 142 -3.64 -14.15 12.12
CA SER A 142 -4.90 -14.80 12.45
C SER A 142 -5.93 -14.79 11.31
N LYS A 143 -5.78 -13.92 10.31
CA LYS A 143 -6.64 -13.87 9.12
C LYS A 143 -6.16 -14.75 7.99
N LEU A 144 -4.98 -15.36 8.12
CA LEU A 144 -4.37 -16.25 7.14
C LEU A 144 -4.51 -17.73 7.49
N ILE A 145 -5.04 -18.04 8.68
CA ILE A 145 -5.18 -19.41 9.19
C ILE A 145 -6.62 -19.76 9.55
N HIS A 146 -6.88 -21.06 9.64
CA HIS A 146 -7.98 -21.67 10.37
C HIS A 146 -7.42 -22.41 11.59
N TRP A 147 -8.14 -22.35 12.70
CA TRP A 147 -7.85 -23.19 13.86
C TRP A 147 -8.64 -24.48 13.73
N VAL A 148 -7.94 -25.61 13.86
CA VAL A 148 -8.53 -26.95 13.78
C VAL A 148 -8.19 -27.68 15.07
N LEU A 149 -9.18 -28.33 15.66
CA LEU A 149 -8.97 -29.24 16.78
C LEU A 149 -8.31 -30.50 16.23
N GLU A 150 -7.15 -30.87 16.78
CA GLU A 150 -6.58 -32.18 16.49
C GLU A 150 -7.26 -33.24 17.34
N ASP A 151 -7.80 -34.27 16.70
CA ASP A 151 -8.27 -35.48 17.37
C ASP A 151 -7.03 -36.33 17.74
N GLY A 152 -6.37 -36.03 18.86
CA GLY A 152 -5.18 -36.78 19.30
C GLY A 152 -4.72 -36.47 20.73
N ASP A 153 -4.20 -37.49 21.42
CA ASP A 153 -3.80 -37.49 22.85
C ASP A 153 -2.46 -36.78 23.16
N ASP A 154 -1.77 -36.23 22.15
CA ASP A 154 -0.49 -35.54 22.34
C ASP A 154 -0.72 -34.02 22.43
N TYR A 155 -0.89 -33.57 23.67
CA TYR A 155 -1.22 -32.19 24.04
C TYR A 155 0.00 -31.26 23.96
N ASP A 156 -0.06 -30.28 23.05
CA ASP A 156 0.44 -28.93 23.34
C ASP A 156 -0.75 -28.08 23.81
N GLU A 157 -0.74 -27.77 25.11
CA GLU A 157 -1.65 -27.01 26.01
C GLU A 157 -3.14 -26.72 25.67
N ASP A 158 -3.57 -26.54 24.42
CA ASP A 158 -4.96 -26.20 24.05
C ASP A 158 -5.58 -27.08 22.94
N GLY A 159 -4.82 -28.02 22.34
CA GLY A 159 -5.33 -28.97 21.34
C GLY A 159 -5.72 -28.37 19.98
N LEU A 160 -5.19 -27.17 19.66
CA LEU A 160 -5.51 -26.43 18.44
C LEU A 160 -4.28 -26.29 17.53
N THR A 161 -4.43 -26.73 16.28
CA THR A 161 -3.42 -26.54 15.23
C THR A 161 -3.86 -25.46 14.24
N SER A 162 -2.91 -24.60 13.85
CA SER A 162 -3.13 -23.57 12.84
C SER A 162 -2.87 -24.13 11.43
N LEU A 163 -3.91 -24.21 10.60
CA LEU A 163 -3.78 -24.59 9.19
C LEU A 163 -3.88 -23.36 8.29
N ALA A 164 -3.12 -23.36 7.18
CA ALA A 164 -3.18 -22.31 6.18
C ALA A 164 -4.59 -22.20 5.56
N ARG A 165 -5.11 -20.99 5.40
CA ARG A 165 -6.34 -20.78 4.63
C ARG A 165 -6.09 -21.12 3.15
N PRO A 166 -7.04 -21.79 2.47
CA PRO A 166 -6.96 -22.01 1.04
C PRO A 166 -6.81 -20.71 0.25
N VAL A 167 -5.94 -20.70 -0.75
CA VAL A 167 -5.60 -19.50 -1.52
C VAL A 167 -6.83 -18.87 -2.19
N GLU A 168 -7.71 -19.66 -2.79
CA GLU A 168 -8.91 -19.15 -3.45
C GLU A 168 -9.88 -18.48 -2.47
N GLN A 169 -9.96 -18.96 -1.22
CA GLN A 169 -10.75 -18.31 -0.19
C GLN A 169 -10.21 -16.90 0.13
N LEU A 170 -8.89 -16.75 0.19
CA LEU A 170 -8.23 -15.44 0.42
C LEU A 170 -8.42 -14.52 -0.79
N VAL A 171 -8.26 -15.05 -2.00
CA VAL A 171 -8.46 -14.33 -3.26
C VAL A 171 -9.88 -13.78 -3.37
N GLU A 172 -10.89 -14.60 -3.05
CA GLU A 172 -12.29 -14.20 -3.09
C GLU A 172 -12.64 -13.20 -1.99
N ARG A 173 -12.18 -13.45 -0.75
CA ARG A 173 -12.45 -12.58 0.40
C ARG A 173 -11.88 -11.18 0.20
N TYR A 174 -10.63 -11.09 -0.25
CA TYR A 174 -9.92 -9.81 -0.39
C TYR A 174 -9.96 -9.23 -1.81
N LYS A 175 -10.71 -9.87 -2.73
CA LYS A 175 -10.88 -9.43 -4.13
C LYS A 175 -9.55 -9.25 -4.89
N LEU A 176 -8.56 -10.09 -4.60
CA LEU A 176 -7.19 -9.95 -5.11
C LEU A 176 -7.06 -9.98 -6.64
N ARG A 177 -8.06 -10.48 -7.36
CA ARG A 177 -8.09 -10.45 -8.83
C ARG A 177 -8.04 -9.03 -9.40
N GLN A 178 -8.48 -8.00 -8.67
CA GLN A 178 -8.36 -6.60 -9.08
C GLN A 178 -6.90 -6.14 -9.24
N LEU A 179 -5.94 -6.80 -8.60
CA LEU A 179 -4.50 -6.53 -8.81
C LEU A 179 -4.09 -6.66 -10.27
N LEU A 180 -4.75 -7.54 -11.02
CA LEU A 180 -4.45 -7.80 -12.42
C LEU A 180 -4.75 -6.60 -13.34
N GLU A 181 -5.51 -5.62 -12.85
CA GLU A 181 -5.81 -4.36 -13.54
C GLU A 181 -4.64 -3.37 -13.47
N CYS A 182 -3.70 -3.56 -12.53
CA CYS A 182 -2.54 -2.70 -12.35
C CYS A 182 -1.49 -2.99 -13.43
N LYS A 183 -1.55 -2.26 -14.56
CA LYS A 183 -0.75 -2.52 -15.77
C LYS A 183 0.78 -2.40 -15.60
N LYS A 184 1.24 -1.55 -14.69
CA LYS A 184 2.68 -1.31 -14.45
C LYS A 184 3.22 -2.02 -13.22
N LEU A 185 2.38 -2.78 -12.51
CA LEU A 185 2.79 -3.50 -11.31
C LEU A 185 3.88 -4.52 -11.65
N ASP A 186 4.99 -4.46 -10.93
CA ASP A 186 6.17 -5.30 -11.08
C ASP A 186 6.57 -6.02 -9.78
N LYS A 187 6.10 -5.53 -8.64
CA LYS A 187 6.49 -6.04 -7.32
C LYS A 187 5.32 -6.06 -6.35
N VAL A 188 5.12 -7.21 -5.70
CA VAL A 188 4.20 -7.39 -4.58
C VAL A 188 4.98 -7.80 -3.35
N ILE A 189 4.75 -7.13 -2.23
CA ILE A 189 5.37 -7.41 -0.94
C ILE A 189 4.30 -7.91 0.03
N TRP A 190 4.51 -9.09 0.60
CA TRP A 190 3.57 -9.74 1.52
C TRP A 190 4.11 -9.68 2.93
N GLN A 191 3.58 -8.80 3.76
CA GLN A 191 3.98 -8.67 5.15
C GLN A 191 2.96 -9.31 6.10
N ARG A 192 3.44 -9.87 7.20
CA ARG A 192 2.62 -10.38 8.30
C ARG A 192 2.73 -9.52 9.56
N LYS A 193 1.68 -9.53 10.37
CA LYS A 193 1.59 -8.87 11.66
C LYS A 193 0.95 -9.78 12.71
N GLY A 194 1.45 -9.73 13.94
CA GLY A 194 0.98 -10.57 15.05
C GLY A 194 1.88 -11.77 15.30
N TYR A 195 1.36 -12.77 16.01
CA TYR A 195 2.10 -14.00 16.32
C TYR A 195 2.52 -14.76 15.07
N HIS A 196 3.57 -15.56 15.21
CA HIS A 196 4.01 -16.47 14.18
C HIS A 196 3.15 -17.73 14.20
N TYR A 197 2.63 -18.09 13.02
CA TYR A 197 1.93 -19.34 12.77
C TYR A 197 2.44 -19.87 11.43
N ASP A 198 2.86 -21.14 11.38
CA ASP A 198 3.40 -21.74 10.15
C ASP A 198 2.36 -21.72 9.03
N GLY A 199 1.10 -21.99 9.35
CA GLY A 199 -0.01 -21.89 8.40
C GLY A 199 -0.15 -20.49 7.77
N ALA A 200 0.19 -19.41 8.49
CA ALA A 200 0.11 -18.06 7.94
C ALA A 200 1.22 -17.81 6.92
N GLU A 201 2.42 -18.34 7.16
CA GLU A 201 3.53 -18.25 6.20
C GLU A 201 3.22 -19.03 4.93
N VAL A 202 2.73 -20.27 5.07
CA VAL A 202 2.29 -21.09 3.94
C VAL A 202 1.19 -20.39 3.13
N ALA A 203 0.21 -19.76 3.81
CA ALA A 203 -0.85 -19.01 3.13
C ALA A 203 -0.29 -17.82 2.30
N LEU A 204 0.67 -17.06 2.83
CA LEU A 204 1.31 -15.98 2.06
C LEU A 204 2.12 -16.52 0.88
N GLN A 205 2.88 -17.60 1.07
CA GLN A 205 3.62 -18.25 -0.01
C GLN A 205 2.69 -18.71 -1.14
N ASN A 206 1.55 -19.31 -0.79
CA ASN A 206 0.52 -19.72 -1.74
C ASN A 206 -0.06 -18.51 -2.48
N LEU A 207 -0.34 -17.40 -1.79
CA LEU A 207 -0.81 -16.16 -2.41
C LEU A 207 0.18 -15.57 -3.41
N GLY A 208 1.47 -15.49 -3.07
CA GLY A 208 2.44 -14.95 -4.01
C GLY A 208 2.74 -15.90 -5.17
N THR A 209 2.64 -17.22 -5.00
CA THR A 209 2.64 -18.17 -6.13
C THR A 209 1.44 -17.92 -7.05
N TRP A 210 0.22 -17.84 -6.49
CA TRP A 210 -0.98 -17.51 -7.25
C TRP A 210 -0.84 -16.19 -8.02
N VAL A 211 -0.30 -15.13 -7.41
CA VAL A 211 -0.05 -13.85 -8.09
C VAL A 211 0.95 -14.03 -9.24
N LYS A 212 2.04 -14.79 -9.07
CA LYS A 212 2.98 -15.06 -10.17
C LYS A 212 2.28 -15.72 -11.34
N ASP A 213 1.49 -16.75 -11.07
CA ASP A 213 0.82 -17.52 -12.11
C ASP A 213 -0.19 -16.66 -12.89
N GLN A 214 -1.02 -15.87 -12.19
CA GLN A 214 -2.01 -15.00 -12.82
C GLN A 214 -1.39 -13.88 -13.67
N PHE A 215 -0.22 -13.35 -13.29
CA PHE A 215 0.50 -12.38 -14.11
C PHE A 215 1.23 -13.06 -15.28
N ALA A 216 1.75 -14.27 -15.09
CA ALA A 216 2.40 -15.05 -16.14
C ALA A 216 1.42 -15.42 -17.27
N GLU A 217 0.16 -15.77 -16.96
CA GLU A 217 -0.91 -15.96 -17.94
C GLU A 217 -1.13 -14.71 -18.82
N LYS A 218 -0.87 -13.53 -18.27
CA LYS A 218 -0.93 -12.24 -18.97
C LYS A 218 0.41 -11.83 -19.61
N LYS A 219 1.39 -12.74 -19.67
CA LYS A 219 2.76 -12.52 -20.18
C LYS A 219 3.50 -11.42 -19.43
N ARG A 220 3.26 -11.29 -18.12
CA ARG A 220 3.91 -10.33 -17.24
C ARG A 220 4.67 -11.06 -16.13
N ILE A 221 5.82 -10.52 -15.77
CA ILE A 221 6.66 -11.06 -14.70
C ILE A 221 6.46 -10.17 -13.47
N ILE A 222 6.25 -10.80 -12.31
CA ILE A 222 6.06 -10.10 -11.05
C ILE A 222 6.98 -10.67 -9.97
N THR A 223 7.68 -9.78 -9.27
CA THR A 223 8.53 -10.12 -8.15
C THR A 223 7.68 -10.18 -6.89
N ASN A 224 7.75 -11.28 -6.16
CA ASN A 224 7.12 -11.41 -4.85
C ASN A 224 8.20 -11.39 -3.77
N VAL A 225 7.97 -10.61 -2.71
CA VAL A 225 8.88 -10.52 -1.57
C VAL A 225 8.12 -10.87 -0.30
N TYR A 226 8.74 -11.74 0.51
CA TYR A 226 8.28 -12.11 1.86
C TYR A 226 9.36 -11.63 2.84
N PRO A 227 9.17 -10.46 3.47
CA PRO A 227 10.09 -9.90 4.44
C PRO A 227 9.95 -10.54 5.83
#